data_AF-A0A817R4V0-F1
#
_entry.id   AF-A0A817R4V0-F1
#
_cell.length_a   1.000
_cell.length_b   1.000
_cell.length_c   1.000
_cell.angle_alpha   90.00
_cell.angle_beta   90.00
_cell.angle_gamma   90.00
#
_symmetry.space_group_name_H-M   'P 1'
#
loop_
_entity.id
_entity.type
_entity.pdbx_description
1 polymer ?
#
loop_
_entity_poly.entity_id
_entity_poly.type
_entity_poly.pdbx_seq_one_letter_code
_entity_poly.pdbx_strand_id
1 'polypeptide(L)'
;MLADTGMILPNFTELRIYPSFTEIRQQYNVPEKFKMYFSRDVFANIVQGSLSIEGIPIESKQVVHKANNLENQTIFVQRHSSEEPQECRVIQADDLLLQNIKTKRYFRAQRHELEYVTIPEQEGTEVTYVLKQQGKATLSYQIHGESHQ
;
A
#
# COMPACT_ATOMS: atom_id res chain seq x y z
N MET A 1 13.67 18.29 -4.20
CA MET A 1 12.85 18.32 -2.97
C MET A 1 11.84 17.19 -3.12
N LEU A 2 12.20 15.98 -2.71
CA LEU A 2 11.38 14.79 -2.82
C LEU A 2 10.63 14.63 -1.51
N ALA A 3 9.31 14.41 -1.57
CA ALA A 3 8.46 14.23 -0.41
C ALA A 3 8.91 12.98 0.36
N ASP A 4 9.46 13.21 1.56
CA ASP A 4 9.79 12.19 2.54
C ASP A 4 8.50 11.51 2.97
N THR A 5 8.20 10.37 2.35
CA THR A 5 7.13 9.49 2.81
C THR A 5 7.71 8.75 4.00
N GLY A 6 7.77 9.44 5.15
CA GLY A 6 8.45 9.01 6.37
C GLY A 6 7.87 7.71 6.93
N MET A 7 8.24 6.58 6.32
CA MET A 7 8.00 5.24 6.86
C MET A 7 8.92 5.06 8.06
N ILE A 8 8.35 5.15 9.25
CA ILE A 8 9.05 4.84 10.49
C ILE A 8 9.22 3.32 10.53
N LEU A 9 10.47 2.87 10.53
CA LEU A 9 10.80 1.45 10.65
C LEU A 9 10.70 1.01 12.11
N PRO A 10 10.34 -0.27 12.37
CA PRO A 10 10.35 -0.80 13.72
C PRO A 10 11.78 -0.87 14.25
N ASN A 11 11.95 -0.53 15.52
CA ASN A 11 13.19 -0.77 16.26
C ASN A 11 13.43 -2.26 16.50
N PHE A 12 12.34 -3.02 16.65
CA PHE A 12 12.35 -4.44 16.97
C PHE A 12 11.05 -5.11 16.49
N THR A 13 11.15 -6.35 16.02
CA THR A 13 10.00 -7.19 15.64
C THR A 13 10.07 -8.52 16.38
N GLU A 14 8.99 -8.86 17.06
CA GLU A 14 8.76 -10.15 17.73
C GLU A 14 7.63 -10.89 16.99
N LEU A 15 7.84 -12.19 16.77
CA LEU A 15 6.83 -13.09 16.20
C LEU A 15 6.49 -14.13 17.25
N ARG A 16 5.19 -14.30 17.52
CA ARG A 16 4.67 -15.35 18.39
C ARG A 16 3.73 -16.23 17.59
N ILE A 17 4.10 -17.50 17.45
CA ILE A 17 3.38 -18.46 16.62
C ILE A 17 2.46 -19.29 17.52
N TYR A 18 1.17 -19.27 17.21
CA TYR A 18 0.14 -20.09 17.85
C TYR A 18 -0.48 -21.03 16.81
N PRO A 19 -1.14 -22.12 17.23
CA PRO A 19 -1.72 -23.09 16.28
C PRO A 19 -2.68 -22.49 15.25
N SER A 20 -3.39 -21.41 15.60
CA SER A 20 -4.43 -20.80 14.75
C SER A 20 -4.08 -19.41 14.20
N PHE A 21 -3.02 -18.78 14.71
CA PHE A 21 -2.61 -17.44 14.29
C PHE A 21 -1.15 -17.16 14.64
N THR A 22 -0.56 -16.18 13.98
CA THR A 22 0.72 -15.61 14.37
C THR A 22 0.48 -14.18 14.86
N GLU A 23 0.95 -13.85 16.06
CA GLU A 23 0.99 -12.47 16.55
C GLU A 23 2.30 -11.82 16.11
N ILE A 24 2.19 -10.70 15.40
CA ILE A 24 3.31 -9.83 15.06
C ILE A 24 3.29 -8.66 16.03
N ARG A 25 4.40 -8.45 16.74
CA ARG A 25 4.58 -7.30 17.63
C ARG A 25 5.78 -6.49 17.18
N GLN A 26 5.60 -5.20 16.93
CA GLN A 26 6.61 -4.33 16.38
C GLN A 26 6.76 -3.08 17.27
N GLN A 27 7.95 -2.85 17.79
CA GLN A 27 8.22 -1.71 18.65
C GLN A 27 8.73 -0.52 17.82
N TYR A 28 8.15 0.65 18.03
CA TYR A 28 8.49 1.88 17.33
C TYR A 28 8.78 3.00 18.31
N ASN A 29 9.53 4.01 17.85
CA ASN A 29 9.48 5.35 18.45
C ASN A 29 8.61 6.21 17.54
N VAL A 30 7.40 6.53 17.99
CA VAL A 30 6.34 7.10 17.15
C VAL A 30 6.12 8.58 17.47
N PRO A 31 5.84 9.42 16.47
CA PRO A 31 5.29 10.77 16.68
C PRO A 31 3.81 10.68 17.10
N GLU A 32 3.21 11.83 17.44
CA GLU A 32 1.78 11.93 17.77
C GLU A 32 0.87 11.43 16.63
N LYS A 33 1.27 11.65 15.37
CA LYS A 33 0.57 11.12 14.19
C LYS A 33 1.36 9.97 13.58
N PHE A 34 1.02 8.75 13.97
CA PHE A 34 1.69 7.54 13.50
C PHE A 34 0.93 6.91 12.32
N LYS A 35 1.59 6.82 11.17
CA LYS A 35 1.02 6.28 9.93
C LYS A 35 1.72 4.98 9.55
N MET A 36 0.94 4.01 9.11
CA MET A 36 1.43 2.75 8.56
C MET A 36 0.71 2.42 7.28
N TYR A 37 1.38 1.65 6.44
CA TYR A 37 0.84 1.15 5.19
C TYR A 37 0.96 -0.37 5.15
N PHE A 38 -0.13 -1.03 4.79
CA PHE A 38 -0.18 -2.46 4.55
C PHE A 38 -0.50 -2.68 3.08
N SER A 39 0.23 -3.58 2.41
CA SER A 39 -0.22 -4.08 1.12
C SER A 39 -1.57 -4.77 1.26
N ARG A 40 -2.32 -4.87 0.16
CA ARG A 40 -3.63 -5.54 0.16
C ARG A 40 -3.56 -6.97 0.70
N ASP A 41 -2.56 -7.75 0.27
CA ASP A 41 -2.40 -9.15 0.70
C ASP A 41 -2.09 -9.25 2.20
N VAL A 42 -1.22 -8.38 2.72
CA VAL A 42 -0.90 -8.38 4.15
C VAL A 42 -2.14 -8.00 4.96
N PHE A 43 -2.83 -6.92 4.56
CA PHE A 43 -4.00 -6.44 5.30
C PHE A 43 -5.15 -7.46 5.28
N ALA A 44 -5.36 -8.16 4.16
CA ALA A 44 -6.39 -9.20 4.05
C ALA A 44 -6.15 -10.39 4.98
N ASN A 45 -4.90 -10.65 5.36
CA ASN A 45 -4.54 -11.72 6.29
C ASN A 45 -4.60 -11.29 7.76
N ILE A 46 -4.75 -9.99 8.05
CA ILE A 46 -4.87 -9.50 9.44
C ILE A 46 -6.24 -9.89 9.99
N VAL A 47 -6.24 -10.57 11.13
CA VAL A 47 -7.46 -10.91 11.86
C VAL A 47 -8.18 -9.63 12.25
N GLN A 48 -9.45 -9.53 11.86
CA GLN A 48 -10.26 -8.33 12.09
C GLN A 48 -10.26 -7.94 13.57
N GLY A 49 -9.98 -6.66 13.85
CA GLY A 49 -9.94 -6.12 15.21
C GLY A 49 -8.63 -6.37 15.98
N SER A 50 -7.70 -7.18 15.47
CA SER A 50 -6.43 -7.45 16.15
C SER A 50 -5.42 -6.29 16.09
N LEU A 51 -5.53 -5.43 15.08
CA LEU A 51 -4.59 -4.32 14.84
C LEU A 51 -4.71 -3.21 15.89
N SER A 52 -3.73 -3.15 16.79
CA SER A 52 -3.71 -2.29 17.98
C SER A 52 -2.34 -1.62 18.23
N ILE A 53 -2.36 -0.52 18.98
CA ILE A 53 -1.16 0.17 19.47
C ILE A 53 -1.18 0.13 21.00
N GLU A 54 -0.11 -0.37 21.59
CA GLU A 54 0.10 -0.47 23.03
C GLU A 54 1.16 0.55 23.50
N GLY A 55 1.07 0.98 24.77
CA GLY A 55 2.06 1.84 25.43
C GLY A 55 1.75 3.35 25.40
N ILE A 56 0.92 3.81 24.47
CA ILE A 56 0.47 5.21 24.40
C ILE A 56 -1.04 5.26 24.14
N PRO A 57 -1.82 6.05 24.90
CA PRO A 57 -3.25 6.21 24.64
C PRO A 57 -3.53 6.77 23.24
N ILE A 58 -4.49 6.15 22.55
CA ILE A 58 -4.95 6.54 21.22
C ILE A 58 -6.11 7.54 21.38
N GLU A 59 -6.04 8.67 20.68
CA GLU A 59 -7.15 9.62 20.56
C GLU A 59 -8.10 9.24 19.42
N SER A 60 -7.54 8.89 18.27
CA SER A 60 -8.33 8.44 17.13
C SER A 60 -7.56 7.46 16.23
N LYS A 61 -8.30 6.64 15.50
CA LYS A 61 -7.80 5.71 14.49
C LYS A 61 -8.57 5.93 13.20
N GLN A 62 -7.85 6.13 12.11
CA GLN A 62 -8.40 6.23 10.76
C GLN A 62 -7.83 5.12 9.88
N VAL A 63 -8.70 4.47 9.12
CA VAL A 63 -8.31 3.44 8.13
C VAL A 63 -8.78 3.93 6.77
N VAL A 64 -7.85 3.99 5.81
CA VAL A 64 -8.13 4.41 4.43
C VAL A 64 -7.67 3.30 3.50
N HIS A 65 -8.61 2.70 2.77
CA HIS A 65 -8.31 1.77 1.71
C HIS A 65 -7.89 2.56 0.47
N LYS A 66 -6.66 2.33 0.00
CA LYS A 66 -6.13 2.90 -1.23
C LYS A 66 -6.29 1.89 -2.34
N ALA A 67 -7.05 2.27 -3.37
CA ALA A 67 -7.04 1.55 -4.62
C ALA A 67 -5.83 2.00 -5.45
N ASN A 68 -5.18 1.07 -6.15
CA ASN A 68 -4.25 1.45 -7.20
C ASN A 68 -5.07 2.00 -8.37
N ASN A 69 -5.34 3.31 -8.37
CA ASN A 69 -6.08 3.92 -9.46
C ASN A 69 -5.11 4.45 -10.53
N LEU A 70 -4.90 3.64 -11.57
CA LEU A 70 -4.20 4.07 -12.77
C LEU A 70 -5.06 4.99 -13.65
N GLU A 71 -6.37 5.07 -13.45
CA GLU A 71 -7.27 5.90 -14.27
C GLU A 71 -6.84 7.37 -14.24
N ASN A 72 -6.91 8.00 -15.41
CA ASN A 72 -6.45 9.35 -15.68
C ASN A 72 -4.94 9.59 -15.54
N GLN A 73 -4.14 8.58 -15.18
CA GLN A 73 -2.69 8.72 -15.23
C GLN A 73 -2.19 8.72 -16.67
N THR A 74 -1.09 9.44 -16.88
CA THR A 74 -0.32 9.38 -18.12
C THR A 74 0.74 8.29 -17.98
N ILE A 75 0.76 7.37 -18.95
CA ILE A 75 1.74 6.30 -19.05
C ILE A 75 2.30 6.26 -20.47
N PHE A 76 3.49 5.66 -20.62
CA PHE A 76 4.06 5.36 -21.93
C PHE A 76 3.79 3.90 -22.26
N VAL A 77 3.48 3.61 -23.52
CA VAL A 77 3.20 2.26 -23.99
C VAL A 77 4.20 1.88 -25.07
N GLN A 78 4.94 0.81 -24.84
CA GLN A 78 5.84 0.21 -25.82
C GLN A 78 5.32 -1.18 -26.21
N ARG A 79 4.69 -1.27 -27.38
CA ARG A 79 4.14 -2.54 -27.91
C ARG A 79 5.19 -3.41 -28.59
N HIS A 80 6.18 -2.76 -29.19
CA HIS A 80 7.30 -3.39 -29.86
C HIS A 80 8.58 -2.70 -29.42
N SER A 81 9.62 -3.47 -29.12
CA SER A 81 10.90 -2.96 -28.62
C SER A 81 11.61 -2.03 -29.62
N SER A 82 11.22 -2.07 -30.89
CA SER A 82 11.74 -1.22 -31.97
C SER A 82 10.97 0.09 -32.18
N GLU A 83 9.85 0.29 -31.49
CA GLU A 83 9.02 1.49 -31.62
C GLU A 83 9.27 2.47 -30.47
N GLU A 84 9.14 3.76 -30.76
CA GLU A 84 9.14 4.79 -29.73
C GLU A 84 7.92 4.63 -28.80
N PRO A 85 8.11 4.68 -27.47
CA PRO A 85 7.00 4.60 -26.54
C PRO A 85 5.95 5.68 -26.78
N GLN A 86 4.68 5.27 -26.77
CA GLN A 86 3.55 6.16 -27.02
C GLN A 86 2.98 6.70 -25.71
N GLU A 87 2.94 8.02 -25.58
CA GLU A 87 2.29 8.67 -24.43
C GLU A 87 0.76 8.51 -24.51
N CYS A 88 0.19 7.92 -23.46
CA CYS A 88 -1.21 7.53 -23.38
C CYS A 88 -1.81 7.94 -22.04
N ARG A 89 -3.11 8.26 -22.06
CA ARG A 89 -3.92 8.44 -20.84
C ARG A 89 -4.67 7.15 -20.55
N VAL A 90 -4.61 6.68 -19.31
CA VAL A 90 -5.44 5.55 -18.86
C VAL A 90 -6.89 6.03 -18.72
N ILE A 91 -7.79 5.36 -19.41
CA ILE A 91 -9.24 5.65 -19.36
C ILE A 91 -9.93 4.71 -18.38
N GLN A 92 -9.53 3.43 -18.39
CA GLN A 92 -10.02 2.41 -17.47
C GLN A 92 -8.84 1.54 -17.03
N ALA A 93 -8.63 1.41 -15.72
CA ALA A 93 -7.48 0.69 -15.18
C ALA A 93 -7.65 -0.84 -15.25
N ASP A 94 -8.88 -1.35 -15.04
CA ASP A 94 -9.17 -2.78 -14.93
C ASP A 94 -8.85 -3.58 -16.20
N ASP A 95 -9.16 -3.02 -17.37
CA ASP A 95 -8.92 -3.66 -18.68
C ASP A 95 -7.83 -2.94 -19.51
N LEU A 96 -7.11 -2.00 -18.90
CA LEU A 96 -6.09 -1.16 -19.52
C LEU A 96 -6.55 -0.53 -20.83
N LEU A 97 -7.76 0.06 -20.84
CA LEU A 97 -8.22 0.90 -21.93
C LEU A 97 -7.49 2.23 -21.88
N LEU A 98 -6.70 2.52 -22.91
CA LEU A 98 -5.87 3.70 -23.01
C LEU A 98 -6.32 4.58 -24.17
N GLN A 99 -6.07 5.88 -24.07
CA GLN A 99 -6.19 6.82 -25.15
C GLN A 99 -4.81 7.38 -25.51
N ASN A 100 -4.37 7.19 -26.75
CA ASN A 100 -3.16 7.82 -27.25
C ASN A 100 -3.33 9.35 -27.27
N ILE A 101 -2.43 10.10 -26.65
CA ILE A 101 -2.60 11.55 -26.47
C ILE A 101 -2.56 12.30 -27.82
N LYS A 102 -1.71 11.87 -28.75
CA LYS A 102 -1.53 12.48 -30.08
C LYS A 102 -2.69 12.15 -31.02
N THR A 103 -3.02 10.87 -31.17
CA THR A 103 -4.00 10.41 -32.17
C THR A 103 -5.44 10.40 -31.65
N LYS A 104 -5.64 10.52 -30.34
CA LYS A 104 -6.93 10.38 -29.63
C LYS A 104 -7.61 9.01 -29.82
N ARG A 105 -6.92 8.04 -30.40
CA ARG A 105 -7.41 6.67 -30.58
C ARG A 105 -7.37 5.90 -29.27
N TYR A 106 -8.36 5.03 -29.10
CA TYR A 106 -8.47 4.13 -27.96
C TYR A 106 -7.94 2.75 -28.31
N PHE A 107 -7.25 2.11 -27.38
CA PHE A 107 -6.79 0.74 -27.52
C PHE A 107 -6.58 0.09 -26.15
N ARG A 108 -6.51 -1.24 -26.11
CA ARG A 108 -6.09 -1.99 -24.92
C ARG A 108 -4.60 -2.31 -24.98
N ALA A 109 -3.95 -2.24 -23.83
CA ALA A 109 -2.55 -2.63 -23.65
C ALA A 109 -2.42 -3.82 -22.71
N GLN A 110 -1.27 -4.47 -22.73
CA GLN A 110 -0.89 -5.47 -21.72
C GLN A 110 0.01 -4.84 -20.67
N ARG A 111 0.01 -5.39 -19.45
CA ARG A 111 0.79 -4.83 -18.32
C ARG A 111 2.29 -4.72 -18.61
N HIS A 112 2.85 -5.65 -19.39
CA HIS A 112 4.28 -5.65 -19.74
C HIS A 112 4.66 -4.61 -20.80
N GLU A 113 3.67 -4.01 -21.48
CA GLU A 113 3.87 -2.95 -22.47
C GLU A 113 3.94 -1.56 -21.80
N LEU A 114 3.70 -1.48 -20.49
CA LEU A 114 3.54 -0.21 -19.78
C LEU A 114 4.85 0.28 -19.17
N GLU A 115 5.19 1.52 -19.48
CA GLU A 115 6.23 2.31 -18.82
C GLU A 115 5.59 3.45 -18.05
N TYR A 116 5.95 3.58 -16.76
CA TYR A 116 5.32 4.54 -15.86
C TYR A 116 6.19 5.78 -15.67
N VAL A 117 5.58 6.96 -15.78
CA VAL A 117 6.25 8.24 -15.49
C VAL A 117 6.54 8.39 -14.00
N THR A 118 5.61 7.89 -13.19
CA THR A 118 5.69 7.84 -11.73
C THR A 118 5.30 6.45 -11.28
N ILE A 119 6.00 5.90 -10.28
CA ILE A 119 5.64 4.61 -9.69
C ILE A 119 4.16 4.70 -9.24
N PRO A 120 3.28 3.81 -9.75
CA PRO A 120 1.87 3.83 -9.36
C PRO A 120 1.73 3.72 -7.84
N GLU A 121 0.70 4.38 -7.30
CA GLU A 121 0.33 4.15 -5.90
C GLU A 121 0.03 2.67 -5.72
N GLN A 122 0.67 2.04 -4.74
CA GLN A 122 0.36 0.66 -4.42
C GLN A 122 -1.07 0.59 -3.89
N GLU A 123 -1.78 -0.48 -4.24
CA GLU A 123 -3.04 -0.82 -3.58
C GLU A 123 -2.75 -1.33 -2.16
N GLY A 124 -3.62 -0.97 -1.23
CA GLY A 124 -3.42 -1.37 0.16
C GLY A 124 -4.26 -0.58 1.13
N THR A 125 -3.84 -0.60 2.39
CA THR A 125 -4.56 0.05 3.48
C THR A 125 -3.60 0.90 4.28
N GLU A 126 -3.90 2.20 4.35
CA GLU A 126 -3.23 3.13 5.24
C GLU A 126 -3.98 3.18 6.57
N VAL A 127 -3.26 2.98 7.67
CA VAL A 127 -3.80 3.11 9.03
C VAL A 127 -3.07 4.25 9.71
N THR A 128 -3.82 5.25 10.17
CA THR A 128 -3.30 6.40 10.90
C THR A 128 -3.83 6.37 12.34
N TYR A 129 -2.92 6.43 13.29
CA TYR A 129 -3.20 6.63 14.71
C TYR A 129 -2.84 8.07 15.11
N VAL A 130 -3.77 8.74 15.79
CA VAL A 130 -3.48 9.96 16.54
C VAL A 130 -3.32 9.55 18.00
N LEU A 131 -2.13 9.78 18.54
CA LEU A 131 -1.72 9.40 19.88
C LEU A 131 -1.66 10.64 20.76
N LYS A 132 -1.94 10.49 22.06
CA LYS A 132 -1.92 11.61 23.01
C LYS A 132 -0.53 12.27 23.18
N GLN A 133 0.52 11.56 22.80
CA GLN A 133 1.91 12.02 22.87
C GLN A 133 2.79 11.15 21.96
N GLN A 134 3.96 11.67 21.61
CA GLN A 134 5.02 10.87 20.98
C GLN A 134 5.74 9.96 22.00
N GLY A 135 6.38 8.90 21.54
CA GLY A 135 7.23 8.04 22.38
C GLY A 135 7.30 6.59 21.93
N LYS A 136 7.66 5.69 22.85
CA LYS A 136 7.73 4.26 22.56
C LYS A 136 6.34 3.64 22.54
N ALA A 137 6.01 2.98 21.43
CA ALA A 137 4.75 2.26 21.25
C ALA A 137 5.02 0.88 20.66
N THR A 138 4.11 -0.07 20.91
CA THR A 138 4.14 -1.39 20.28
C THR A 138 2.92 -1.55 19.41
N LEU A 139 3.13 -1.72 18.12
CA LEU A 139 2.11 -2.22 17.21
C LEU A 139 1.94 -3.72 17.42
N SER A 140 0.72 -4.20 17.61
CA SER A 140 0.40 -5.62 17.60
C SER A 140 -0.73 -5.92 16.62
N TYR A 141 -0.59 -7.00 15.87
CA TYR A 141 -1.67 -7.58 15.06
C TYR A 141 -1.49 -9.08 14.90
N GLN A 142 -2.60 -9.76 14.61
CA GLN A 142 -2.61 -11.20 14.36
C GLN A 142 -2.83 -11.44 12.87
N ILE A 143 -2.13 -12.43 12.31
CA ILE A 143 -2.43 -12.98 10.99
C ILE A 143 -2.95 -14.42 11.13
N HIS A 144 -3.82 -14.84 10.21
CA HIS A 144 -4.26 -16.22 10.15
C HIS A 144 -3.05 -17.17 10.05
N GLY A 145 -3.07 -18.25 10.84
CA GLY A 145 -2.05 -19.30 10.72
C GLY A 145 -2.23 -20.07 9.42
N GLU A 146 -1.14 -20.56 8.82
CA GLU A 146 -1.25 -21.51 7.73
C GLU A 146 -1.90 -22.79 8.26
N SER A 147 -3.16 -23.01 7.90
CA SER A 147 -3.79 -24.31 8.09
C SER A 147 -3.16 -25.28 7.09
N HIS A 148 -2.15 -26.04 7.52
CA HIS A 148 -1.80 -27.28 6.83
C HIS A 148 -3.00 -28.22 6.95
N GLN A 149 -3.79 -28.30 5.89
CA GLN A 149 -4.71 -29.42 5.64
C GLN A 149 -4.11 -30.32 4.57
#